data_AF-M6Q9V3-F1
#
_entry.id   AF-M6Q9V3-F1
#
_cell.length_a   1.000
_cell.length_b   1.000
_cell.length_c   1.000
_cell.angle_alpha   90.00
_cell.angle_beta   90.00
_cell.angle_gamma   90.00
#
_symmetry.space_group_name_H-M   'P 1'
#
loop_
_entity.id
_entity.type
_entity.pdbx_description
1 polymer ?
#
loop_
_entity_poly.entity_id
_entity_poly.type
_entity_poly.pdbx_seq_one_letter_code
_entity_poly.pdbx_strand_id
1 'polypeptide(L)' 'MQEQGAKFKNQLERYINYRGIDIVLYLKDGSRVELDRNRKMVGEQVVYFPSKNLTSAVEIASISRAEFFVA' A
#
# COMPACT_ATOMS: atom_id res chain seq x y z
N MET A 1 17.14 -14.18 0.97
CA MET A 1 15.75 -13.75 1.33
C MET A 1 15.55 -12.24 1.35
N GLN A 2 16.58 -11.39 1.60
CA GLN A 2 16.41 -9.94 1.69
C GLN A 2 16.08 -9.22 0.36
N GLU A 3 16.55 -9.73 -0.77
CA GLU A 3 16.34 -9.07 -2.08
C GLU A 3 14.87 -9.02 -2.53
N GLN A 4 14.04 -9.99 -2.14
CA GLN A 4 12.63 -10.02 -2.54
C GLN A 4 11.81 -8.94 -1.81
N GLY A 5 12.09 -8.71 -0.51
CA GLY A 5 11.44 -7.65 0.25
C GLY A 5 11.76 -6.26 -0.27
N ALA A 6 13.03 -6.01 -0.61
CA ALA A 6 13.45 -4.74 -1.21
C ALA A 6 12.82 -4.53 -2.60
N LYS A 7 12.75 -5.56 -3.45
CA LYS A 7 12.06 -5.49 -4.75
C LYS A 7 10.57 -5.20 -4.60
N PHE A 8 9.90 -5.86 -3.66
CA PHE A 8 8.48 -5.62 -3.37
C PHE A 8 8.23 -4.18 -2.93
N LYS A 9 8.99 -3.70 -1.94
CA LYS A 9 8.90 -2.32 -1.45
C LYS A 9 9.07 -1.30 -2.58
N ASN A 10 10.12 -1.46 -3.39
CA ASN A 10 10.41 -0.55 -4.50
C ASN A 10 9.31 -0.54 -5.56
N GLN A 11 8.70 -1.69 -5.86
CA GLN A 11 7.57 -1.75 -6.78
C GLN A 11 6.33 -1.08 -6.17
N LEU A 12 5.99 -1.43 -4.92
CA LEU A 12 4.86 -0.85 -4.22
C LEU A 12 4.98 0.67 -4.16
N GLU A 13 6.13 1.21 -3.76
CA GLU A 13 6.38 2.65 -3.67
C GLU A 13 6.13 3.38 -5.01
N ARG A 14 6.55 2.80 -6.14
CA ARG A 14 6.29 3.37 -7.47
C ARG A 14 4.79 3.52 -7.74
N TYR A 15 4.00 2.49 -7.42
CA TYR A 15 2.56 2.50 -7.66
C TYR A 15 1.78 3.33 -6.62
N ILE A 16 2.21 3.34 -5.35
CA ILE A 16 1.60 4.21 -4.32
C ILE A 16 1.62 5.67 -4.78
N ASN A 17 2.73 6.11 -5.37
CA ASN A 17 2.91 7.49 -5.86
C ASN A 17 2.25 7.75 -7.22
N TYR A 18 1.83 6.70 -7.94
CA TYR A 18 1.16 6.85 -9.23
C TYR A 18 -0.30 7.26 -9.05
N ARG A 19 -0.70 8.36 -9.69
CA ARG A 19 -2.09 8.87 -9.66
C ARG A 19 -2.92 8.17 -10.74
N GLY A 20 -4.23 8.04 -10.48
CA GLY A 20 -5.17 7.44 -11.45
C GLY A 20 -5.21 5.92 -11.44
N ILE A 21 -4.71 5.27 -10.39
CA ILE A 21 -4.90 3.85 -10.15
C ILE A 21 -5.51 3.61 -8.76
N ASP A 22 -6.39 2.62 -8.70
CA ASP A 22 -6.92 2.09 -7.46
C ASP A 22 -6.00 0.96 -6.98
N ILE A 23 -5.74 0.94 -5.68
CA ILE A 23 -4.81 -0.01 -5.06
C ILE A 23 -5.51 -0.69 -3.90
N VAL A 24 -5.45 -2.01 -3.91
CA VAL A 24 -5.99 -2.87 -2.86
C VAL A 24 -4.84 -3.65 -2.24
N LEU A 25 -4.66 -3.49 -0.93
CA LEU A 25 -3.70 -4.28 -0.15
C LEU A 25 -4.43 -5.43 0.54
N TYR A 26 -3.87 -6.63 0.42
CA TYR A 26 -4.25 -7.80 1.20
C TYR A 26 -3.18 -8.02 2.28
N LEU A 27 -3.60 -8.12 3.53
CA LEU A 27 -2.69 -8.32 4.66
C LEU A 27 -2.58 -9.80 5.00
N LYS A 28 -1.56 -10.15 5.77
CA LYS A 28 -1.30 -11.52 6.24
C LYS A 28 -2.34 -12.04 7.23
N ASP A 29 -3.04 -11.14 7.91
CA ASP A 29 -4.15 -11.47 8.82
C ASP A 29 -5.48 -11.74 8.09
N GLY A 30 -5.49 -11.65 6.75
CA GLY A 30 -6.66 -11.84 5.92
C GLY A 30 -7.50 -10.58 5.69
N SER A 31 -7.14 -9.45 6.30
CA SER A 31 -7.81 -8.17 6.07
C SER A 31 -7.47 -7.57 4.70
N ARG A 32 -8.37 -6.72 4.21
CA ARG A 32 -8.26 -6.01 2.94
C ARG A 32 -8.37 -4.51 3.17
N VAL A 33 -7.44 -3.75 2.60
CA VAL A 33 -7.36 -2.30 2.72
C VAL A 33 -7.38 -1.68 1.32
N GLU A 34 -8.38 -0.84 1.06
CA GLU A 34 -8.43 -0.02 -0.15
C GLU A 34 -7.77 1.32 0.12
N LEU A 35 -6.79 1.67 -0.70
CA LEU A 35 -6.04 2.91 -0.53
C LEU A 35 -6.75 4.06 -1.24
N ASP A 36 -6.88 5.18 -0.53
CA ASP A 36 -7.43 6.40 -1.11
C ASP A 36 -6.42 7.09 -2.04
N ARG A 37 -6.86 8.17 -2.69
CA ARG A 37 -6.05 8.91 -3.66
C ARG A 37 -4.87 9.66 -3.03
N ASN A 38 -4.90 9.96 -1.74
CA ASN A 38 -3.88 10.70 -0.99
C ASN A 38 -2.95 9.78 -0.18
N ARG A 39 -2.97 8.49 -0.45
CA ARG A 39 -2.01 7.51 0.05
C ARG A 39 -0.56 7.94 -0.22
N LYS A 40 0.35 7.54 0.67
CA LYS A 40 1.79 7.79 0.54
C LYS A 40 2.62 6.73 1.26
N MET A 41 3.86 6.58 0.83
CA MET A 41 4.84 5.72 1.50
C MET A 41 5.63 6.55 2.52
N VAL A 42 5.76 6.07 3.75
CA VAL A 42 6.53 6.70 4.84
C VAL A 42 7.38 5.61 5.51
N GLY A 43 8.68 5.57 5.20
CA GLY A 43 9.59 4.59 5.78
C GLY A 43 9.31 3.15 5.34
N GLU A 44 8.74 2.34 6.24
CA GLU A 44 8.29 0.96 5.98
C GLU A 44 6.76 0.83 6.02
N GLN A 45 6.04 1.95 5.96
CA GLN A 45 4.59 2.00 6.08
C GLN A 45 3.92 2.64 4.86
N VAL A 46 2.74 2.15 4.51
CA VAL A 46 1.80 2.82 3.62
C VAL A 46 0.79 3.57 4.47
N VAL A 47 0.79 4.90 4.37
CA VAL A 47 -0.17 5.79 5.06
C VAL A 47 -1.31 6.13 4.12
N TYR A 48 -2.54 6.04 4.61
CA TYR A 48 -3.76 6.29 3.86
C TYR A 48 -4.84 6.92 4.75
N PHE A 49 -5.89 7.43 4.12
CA PHE A 49 -6.92 8.28 4.73
C PHE A 49 -8.30 7.77 4.35
N PRO A 50 -8.81 6.71 5.02
CA PRO A 50 -10.08 6.09 4.69
C PRO A 50 -11.28 7.04 4.90
N SER A 51 -11.13 8.08 5.71
CA SER A 51 -12.11 9.16 5.86
C SER A 51 -11.41 10.48 6.18
N LYS A 52 -12.14 11.60 6.04
CA LYS A 52 -11.61 12.97 6.03
C LYS A 52 -10.75 13.34 7.26
N ASN A 53 -10.94 12.65 8.39
CA ASN A 53 -10.23 12.91 9.65
C ASN A 53 -9.55 11.66 10.23
N LEU A 54 -9.45 10.58 9.46
CA LEU A 54 -8.81 9.35 9.92
C LEU A 54 -7.53 9.12 9.12
N THR A 55 -6.42 9.03 9.83
CA THR A 55 -5.14 8.60 9.27
C THR A 55 -4.89 7.17 9.71
N SER A 56 -4.58 6.31 8.76
CA SER A 56 -4.28 4.90 8.99
C SER A 56 -2.94 4.54 8.34
N ALA A 57 -2.28 3.53 8.87
CA ALA A 57 -1.01 3.04 8.34
C ALA A 57 -0.99 1.52 8.30
N VAL A 58 -0.33 0.95 7.28
CA VAL A 58 -0.07 -0.48 7.13
C VAL A 58 1.42 -0.69 7.00
N GLU A 59 1.99 -1.55 7.83
CA GLU A 59 3.38 -2.02 7.71
C GLU A 59 3.57 -2.84 6.43
N ILE A 60 4.58 -2.54 5.62
CA ILE A 60 4.89 -3.31 4.39
C ILE A 60 5.09 -4.79 4.72
N ALA A 61 5.72 -5.09 5.85
CA ALA A 61 5.93 -6.46 6.32
C ALA A 61 4.62 -7.23 6.60
N SER A 62 3.49 -6.53 6.81
CA SER A 62 2.17 -7.12 7.02
C SER A 62 1.42 -7.42 5.72
N ILE A 63 1.87 -6.85 4.59
CA ILE A 63 1.23 -7.02 3.28
C ILE A 63 1.60 -8.40 2.71
N SER A 64 0.60 -9.15 2.28
CA SER A 64 0.77 -10.43 1.57
C SER A 64 0.72 -10.24 0.06
N ARG A 65 -0.14 -9.34 -0.42
CA ARG A 65 -0.35 -9.05 -1.85
C ARG A 65 -0.88 -7.64 -2.06
N ALA A 66 -0.53 -7.03 -3.18
CA ALA A 66 -1.13 -5.78 -3.65
C ALA A 66 -1.72 -6.00 -5.06
N GLU A 67 -2.91 -5.48 -5.29
CA GLU A 67 -3.57 -5.44 -6.61
C GLU A 67 -3.72 -4.00 -7.07
N PHE A 68 -3.50 -3.76 -8.36
CA PHE A 68 -3.51 -2.44 -8.99
C PHE A 68 -4.51 -2.45 -10.13
N PHE A 69 -5.40 -1.46 -10.15
CA PHE A 69 -6.46 -1.35 -11.15
C PHE A 69 -6.31 -0.02 -11.89
N VAL A 70 -6.29 -0.09 -13.22
CA VAL A 70 -6.31 1.05 -14.12
C VAL A 70 -7.71 1.11 -14.73
N ALA A 71 -8.36 2.26 -14.63
CA ALA A 71 -9.63 2.54 -15.30
C ALA A 71 -9.41 2.95 -16.76
#